data_AF-A0A973PFP1-F1
#
_entry.id   AF-A0A973PFP1-F1
#
_cell.length_a   1.000
_cell.length_b   1.000
_cell.length_c   1.000
_cell.angle_alpha   90.00
_cell.angle_beta   90.00
_cell.angle_gamma   90.00
#
_symmetry.space_group_name_H-M   'P 1'
#
loop_
_entity.id
_entity.type
_entity.pdbx_description
1 polymer ?
#
loop_
_entity_poly.entity_id
_entity_poly.type
_entity_poly.pdbx_seq_one_letter_code
_entity_poly.pdbx_strand_id
1 'polypeptide(L)'
;GPTVEWKADTTKNPWWEEWLGIRVDAYLRASTWLGGGETRFDRLIDQSWKTRDSGGGFTGIAVDPPRADVEVGKPLTFKVTFFGLPTAPVTWKVTAGPGTIDATGKYVADRPGVAEITATTSGRTLSALVFAQCWLEATPPALGMLGPPLNVAATAGASSATVTWDPPRVLGGLPVRRYALITSPPSRTTYVPADRTSAVIQGLRPGQAYNVIVYAITDVAMSPPSSAGGSVTPTN
;
A
#
# COMPACT_ATOMS: atom_id res chain seq x y z
N GLY A 1 10.38 15.57 17.89
CA GLY A 1 9.37 15.84 18.92
C GLY A 1 9.13 14.62 19.78
N PRO A 2 8.19 14.70 20.75
CA PRO A 2 7.74 13.53 21.50
C PRO A 2 7.07 12.53 20.55
N THR A 3 7.23 11.25 20.84
CA THR A 3 6.60 10.14 20.14
C THR A 3 5.86 9.26 21.13
N VAL A 4 4.75 8.69 20.69
CA VAL A 4 4.00 7.66 21.41
C VAL A 4 3.85 6.48 20.46
N GLU A 5 4.24 5.30 20.91
CA GLU A 5 4.12 4.06 20.16
C GLU A 5 3.35 3.03 20.99
N TRP A 6 2.40 2.35 20.34
CA TRP A 6 1.62 1.27 20.93
C TRP A 6 1.87 0.00 20.15
N LYS A 7 2.23 -1.07 20.84
CA LYS A 7 2.41 -2.41 20.26
C LYS A 7 1.39 -3.33 20.88
N ALA A 8 0.58 -4.01 20.07
CA ALA A 8 -0.40 -4.99 20.55
C ALA A 8 -0.29 -6.27 19.74
N ASP A 9 -0.25 -7.40 20.45
CA ASP A 9 -0.13 -8.75 19.91
C ASP A 9 -0.77 -9.71 20.91
N THR A 10 -1.96 -10.22 20.57
CA THR A 10 -2.73 -11.11 21.46
C THR A 10 -2.06 -12.44 21.74
N THR A 11 -0.96 -12.77 21.03
CA THR A 11 -0.16 -13.98 21.25
C THR A 11 0.98 -13.78 22.26
N LYS A 12 1.25 -12.54 22.67
CA LYS A 12 2.35 -12.18 23.58
C LYS A 12 1.87 -11.98 25.02
N ASN A 13 2.84 -12.04 25.93
CA ASN A 13 2.70 -11.63 27.32
C ASN A 13 3.92 -10.75 27.68
N PRO A 14 3.74 -9.43 27.91
CA PRO A 14 2.49 -8.68 27.84
C PRO A 14 1.91 -8.61 26.41
N TRP A 15 0.58 -8.62 26.29
CA TRP A 15 -0.10 -8.59 24.98
C TRP A 15 -0.21 -7.19 24.38
N TRP A 16 0.03 -6.14 25.18
CA TRP A 16 0.29 -4.80 24.66
C TRP A 16 1.33 -4.06 25.49
N GLU A 17 2.01 -3.12 24.84
CA GLU A 17 2.98 -2.22 25.43
C GLU A 17 2.79 -0.79 24.90
N GLU A 18 2.98 0.19 25.77
CA GLU A 18 3.03 1.61 25.47
C GLU A 18 4.48 2.10 25.63
N TRP A 19 4.95 2.84 24.65
CA TRP A 19 6.29 3.40 24.61
C TRP A 19 6.21 4.90 24.38
N LEU A 20 6.86 5.68 25.23
CA LEU A 20 7.09 7.09 24.99
C LEU A 20 8.51 7.29 24.48
N GLY A 21 8.68 8.23 23.56
CA GLY A 21 10.00 8.54 23.05
C GLY A 21 10.18 10.00 22.73
N ILE A 22 11.43 10.34 22.43
CA ILE A 22 11.85 11.64 21.95
C ILE A 22 12.69 11.39 20.71
N ARG A 23 12.28 12.01 19.61
CA ARG A 23 13.07 12.14 18.39
C ARG A 23 13.56 13.57 18.24
N VAL A 24 14.85 13.77 18.00
CA VAL A 24 15.41 15.06 17.60
C VAL A 24 16.05 14.90 16.24
N ASP A 25 15.61 15.73 15.31
CA ASP A 25 16.17 15.86 13.97
C ASP A 25 16.71 17.29 13.86
N ALA A 26 17.81 17.50 13.13
CA ALA A 26 18.33 18.82 12.84
C ALA A 26 18.57 19.00 11.35
N TYR A 27 18.44 20.24 10.89
CA TYR A 27 18.72 20.61 9.51
C TYR A 27 19.63 21.84 9.50
N LEU A 28 20.70 21.77 8.72
CA LEU A 28 21.54 22.91 8.39
C LEU A 28 21.20 23.34 6.98
N ARG A 29 20.79 24.59 6.83
CA ARG A 29 20.55 25.21 5.53
C ARG A 29 21.53 26.36 5.35
N ALA A 30 22.37 26.26 4.34
CA ALA A 30 23.28 27.33 3.94
C ALA A 30 22.81 27.90 2.60
N SER A 31 22.76 29.22 2.49
CA SER A 31 22.46 29.93 1.25
C SER A 31 23.63 30.81 0.86
N THR A 32 24.12 30.66 -0.36
CA THR A 32 25.11 31.55 -0.96
C THR A 32 24.58 32.12 -2.26
N TRP A 33 25.25 33.14 -2.81
CA TRP A 33 24.90 33.72 -4.12
C TRP A 33 25.11 32.74 -5.29
N LEU A 34 25.86 31.63 -5.11
CA LEU A 34 26.08 30.58 -6.12
C LEU A 34 25.05 29.44 -6.03
N GLY A 35 24.11 29.53 -5.09
CA GLY A 35 23.20 28.45 -4.73
C GLY A 35 23.31 28.08 -3.25
N GLY A 36 22.29 27.38 -2.74
CA GLY A 36 22.25 26.90 -1.37
C GLY A 36 22.34 25.38 -1.29
N GLY A 37 22.72 24.88 -0.11
CA GLY A 37 22.72 23.46 0.23
C GLY A 37 21.95 23.22 1.52
N GLU A 38 21.36 22.03 1.65
CA GLU A 38 20.72 21.56 2.86
C GLU A 38 21.37 20.24 3.28
N THR A 39 21.76 20.16 4.55
CA THR A 39 22.22 18.91 5.19
C THR A 39 21.25 18.57 6.30
N ARG A 40 20.69 17.36 6.27
CA ARG A 40 19.84 16.83 7.33
C ARG A 40 20.60 15.85 8.21
N PHE A 41 20.35 15.95 9.49
CA PHE A 41 20.81 15.04 10.53
C PHE A 41 19.58 14.44 11.18
N ASP A 42 19.11 13.34 10.62
CA ASP A 42 17.95 12.63 11.13
C ASP A 42 18.35 11.80 12.36
N ARG A 43 17.45 11.68 13.33
CA ARG A 43 17.61 10.84 14.53
C ARG A 43 18.86 11.15 15.36
N LEU A 44 19.22 12.43 15.50
CA LEU A 44 20.28 12.88 16.41
C LEU A 44 20.04 12.41 17.85
N ILE A 45 18.78 12.38 18.25
CA ILE A 45 18.32 11.67 19.45
C ILE A 45 17.13 10.84 19.00
N ASP A 46 17.15 9.54 19.26
CA ASP A 46 16.02 8.65 19.07
C ASP A 46 15.99 7.69 20.26
N GLN A 47 15.35 8.14 21.33
CA GLN A 47 15.24 7.38 22.57
C GLN A 47 13.77 7.08 22.83
N SER A 48 13.50 5.86 23.29
CA SER A 48 12.18 5.45 23.74
C SER A 48 12.28 4.58 24.98
N TRP A 49 11.25 4.64 25.81
CA TRP A 49 11.12 3.85 27.03
C TRP A 49 9.70 3.30 27.15
N LYS A 50 9.61 2.05 27.59
CA LYS A 50 8.32 1.43 27.90
C LYS A 50 7.74 2.11 29.14
N THR A 51 6.53 2.63 29.03
CA THR A 51 5.83 3.30 30.13
C THR A 51 4.82 2.38 30.78
N ARG A 52 4.11 1.58 29.99
CA ARG A 52 3.04 0.71 30.46
C ARG A 52 2.97 -0.56 29.62
N ASP A 53 2.39 -1.59 30.20
CA ASP A 53 2.01 -2.79 29.49
C ASP A 53 0.76 -3.42 30.12
N SER A 54 0.24 -4.44 29.46
CA SER A 54 -0.95 -5.17 29.90
C SER A 54 -0.83 -5.91 31.25
N GLY A 55 0.37 -6.08 31.80
CA GLY A 55 0.63 -6.85 33.01
C GLY A 55 0.41 -8.36 32.89
N GLY A 56 0.05 -8.88 31.72
CA GLY A 56 -0.27 -10.29 31.52
C GLY A 56 -0.60 -10.65 30.07
N GLY A 57 -0.94 -11.92 29.82
CA GLY A 57 -1.44 -12.36 28.52
C GLY A 57 -2.85 -11.82 28.22
N PHE A 58 -3.21 -11.79 26.94
CA PHE A 58 -4.58 -11.43 26.53
C PHE A 58 -5.58 -12.40 27.17
N THR A 59 -6.66 -11.87 27.76
CA THR A 59 -7.80 -12.68 28.23
C THR A 59 -9.03 -12.25 27.47
N GLY A 60 -9.55 -13.13 26.62
CA GLY A 60 -10.56 -12.73 25.65
C GLY A 60 -10.78 -13.78 24.56
N ILE A 61 -11.49 -13.35 23.52
CA ILE A 61 -11.71 -14.13 22.31
C ILE A 61 -11.12 -13.36 21.13
N ALA A 62 -10.61 -14.07 20.13
CA ALA A 62 -10.20 -13.48 18.85
C ALA A 62 -10.70 -14.32 17.68
N VAL A 63 -11.02 -13.67 16.57
CA VAL A 63 -11.27 -14.33 15.28
C VAL A 63 -10.02 -14.21 14.42
N ASP A 64 -9.57 -15.33 13.87
CA ASP A 64 -8.44 -15.40 12.96
C ASP A 64 -8.85 -16.04 11.62
N PRO A 65 -8.52 -15.44 10.47
CA PRO A 65 -7.94 -14.10 10.34
C PRO A 65 -8.98 -13.00 10.67
N PRO A 66 -8.59 -11.85 11.25
CA PRO A 66 -9.50 -10.73 11.48
C PRO A 66 -9.88 -10.01 10.18
N ARG A 67 -9.04 -10.15 9.15
CA ARG A 67 -9.26 -9.67 7.79
C ARG A 67 -8.60 -10.62 6.80
N ALA A 68 -9.26 -10.93 5.69
CA ALA A 68 -8.68 -11.80 4.67
C ALA A 68 -9.22 -11.50 3.27
N ASP A 69 -8.36 -11.70 2.27
CA ASP A 69 -8.74 -11.74 0.87
C ASP A 69 -9.06 -13.17 0.46
N VAL A 70 -10.11 -13.36 -0.33
CA VAL A 70 -10.48 -14.67 -0.87
C VAL A 70 -10.96 -14.53 -2.31
N GLU A 71 -10.66 -15.52 -3.14
CA GLU A 71 -11.24 -15.61 -4.47
C GLU A 71 -12.72 -16.03 -4.39
N VAL A 72 -13.55 -15.46 -5.26
CA VAL A 72 -14.96 -15.86 -5.39
C VAL A 72 -15.05 -17.37 -5.64
N GLY A 73 -15.90 -18.05 -4.89
CA GLY A 73 -16.06 -19.51 -4.94
C GLY A 73 -14.99 -20.33 -4.21
N LYS A 74 -13.88 -19.73 -3.75
CA LYS A 74 -12.89 -20.43 -2.93
C LYS A 74 -13.28 -20.37 -1.44
N PRO A 75 -13.09 -21.46 -0.69
CA PRO A 75 -13.39 -21.46 0.73
C PRO A 75 -12.27 -20.80 1.55
N LEU A 76 -12.66 -20.06 2.59
CA LEU A 76 -11.78 -19.51 3.62
C LEU A 76 -12.31 -19.92 5.00
N THR A 77 -11.44 -20.38 5.89
CA THR A 77 -11.85 -20.84 7.23
C THR A 77 -11.44 -19.83 8.29
N PHE A 78 -12.42 -19.38 9.08
CA PHE A 78 -12.23 -18.57 10.28
C PHE A 78 -12.19 -19.45 11.53
N LYS A 79 -11.36 -19.06 12.49
CA LYS A 79 -11.24 -19.74 13.79
C LYS A 79 -11.43 -18.75 14.91
N VAL A 80 -12.17 -19.15 15.94
CA VAL A 80 -12.21 -18.42 17.21
C VAL A 80 -11.22 -19.05 18.17
N THR A 81 -10.33 -18.23 18.71
CA THR A 81 -9.38 -18.62 19.75
C THR A 81 -9.80 -18.01 21.08
N PHE A 82 -9.86 -18.85 22.12
CA PHE A 82 -10.15 -18.44 23.49
C PHE A 82 -8.83 -18.30 24.25
N PHE A 83 -8.57 -17.12 24.79
CA PHE A 83 -7.39 -16.83 25.58
C PHE A 83 -7.79 -16.66 27.04
N GLY A 84 -7.28 -17.53 27.92
CA GLY A 84 -7.60 -17.48 29.36
C GLY A 84 -9.08 -17.72 29.70
N LEU A 85 -9.86 -18.27 28.77
CA LEU A 85 -11.30 -18.52 28.91
C LEU A 85 -11.63 -19.96 28.53
N PRO A 86 -12.70 -20.55 29.11
CA PRO A 86 -13.20 -21.83 28.66
C PRO A 86 -13.72 -21.73 27.23
N THR A 87 -13.59 -22.83 26.48
CA THR A 87 -14.16 -22.93 25.14
C THR A 87 -15.69 -22.94 25.23
N ALA A 88 -16.33 -22.28 24.27
CA ALA A 88 -17.77 -22.16 24.20
C ALA A 88 -18.24 -22.30 22.75
N PRO A 89 -19.50 -22.70 22.51
CA PRO A 89 -20.03 -22.81 21.15
C PRO A 89 -20.00 -21.44 20.46
N VAL A 90 -19.67 -21.46 19.17
CA VAL A 90 -19.55 -20.28 18.32
C VAL A 90 -20.65 -20.31 17.28
N THR A 91 -21.37 -19.20 17.14
CA THR A 91 -22.34 -19.00 16.05
C THR A 91 -21.74 -18.06 15.02
N TRP A 92 -21.69 -18.50 13.77
CA TRP A 92 -21.19 -17.71 12.65
C TRP A 92 -22.33 -17.10 11.85
N LYS A 93 -22.15 -15.88 11.37
CA LYS A 93 -23.11 -15.20 10.49
C LYS A 93 -22.41 -14.22 9.57
N VAL A 94 -22.79 -14.20 8.29
CA VAL A 94 -22.49 -13.06 7.40
C VAL A 94 -23.52 -11.97 7.70
N THR A 95 -23.10 -10.83 8.22
CA THR A 95 -24.00 -9.72 8.58
C THR A 95 -24.19 -8.72 7.45
N ALA A 96 -23.21 -8.61 6.56
CA ALA A 96 -23.26 -7.76 5.38
C ALA A 96 -22.40 -8.36 4.26
N GLY A 97 -22.74 -8.04 3.00
CA GLY A 97 -21.92 -8.38 1.83
C GLY A 97 -22.23 -9.73 1.17
N PRO A 98 -21.34 -10.19 0.27
CA PRO A 98 -21.51 -11.44 -0.47
C PRO A 98 -21.23 -12.69 0.37
N GLY A 99 -21.67 -13.85 -0.11
CA GLY A 99 -21.26 -15.16 0.39
C GLY A 99 -22.06 -15.74 1.55
N THR A 100 -21.62 -16.92 1.97
CA THR A 100 -22.22 -17.71 3.06
C THR A 100 -21.12 -18.27 3.96
N ILE A 101 -21.41 -18.42 5.25
CA ILE A 101 -20.53 -19.09 6.23
C ILE A 101 -21.28 -20.25 6.88
N ASP A 102 -20.62 -21.39 7.04
CA ASP A 102 -21.17 -22.55 7.74
C ASP A 102 -20.89 -22.53 9.25
N ALA A 103 -21.44 -23.50 9.98
CA ALA A 103 -21.27 -23.63 11.43
C ALA A 103 -19.82 -23.91 11.86
N THR A 104 -18.95 -24.35 10.94
CA THR A 104 -17.53 -24.61 11.21
C THR A 104 -16.65 -23.38 10.99
N GLY A 105 -17.23 -22.27 10.53
CA GLY A 105 -16.49 -21.04 10.22
C GLY A 105 -15.93 -21.01 8.79
N LYS A 106 -16.36 -21.91 7.90
CA LYS A 106 -15.94 -21.92 6.51
C LYS A 106 -16.83 -21.00 5.69
N TYR A 107 -16.25 -19.93 5.19
CA TYR A 107 -16.88 -18.93 4.34
C TYR A 107 -16.59 -19.19 2.86
N VAL A 108 -17.58 -18.95 2.00
CA VAL A 108 -17.45 -18.96 0.54
C VAL A 108 -18.17 -17.74 -0.02
N ALA A 109 -17.46 -16.93 -0.81
CA ALA A 109 -18.05 -15.79 -1.51
C ALA A 109 -18.76 -16.24 -2.80
N ASP A 110 -19.95 -15.72 -3.06
CA ASP A 110 -20.74 -15.95 -4.28
C ASP A 110 -20.44 -14.92 -5.39
N ARG A 111 -20.02 -13.71 -5.02
CA ARG A 111 -19.65 -12.62 -5.92
C ARG A 111 -18.58 -11.71 -5.29
N PRO A 112 -17.95 -10.83 -6.07
CA PRO A 112 -16.99 -9.87 -5.54
C PRO A 112 -17.62 -8.88 -4.58
N GLY A 113 -16.85 -8.43 -3.59
CA GLY A 113 -17.26 -7.42 -2.63
C GLY A 113 -16.66 -7.64 -1.25
N VAL A 114 -17.05 -6.79 -0.30
CA VAL A 114 -16.64 -6.92 1.10
C VAL A 114 -17.78 -7.57 1.87
N ALA A 115 -17.48 -8.66 2.57
CA ALA A 115 -18.37 -9.32 3.51
C ALA A 115 -17.94 -9.03 4.95
N GLU A 116 -18.90 -8.79 5.82
CA GLU A 116 -18.69 -8.77 7.26
C GLU A 116 -19.21 -10.07 7.86
N ILE A 117 -18.35 -10.72 8.63
CA ILE A 117 -18.64 -11.98 9.29
C ILE A 117 -18.56 -11.77 10.79
N THR A 118 -19.60 -12.16 11.50
CA THR A 118 -19.63 -12.12 12.95
C THR A 118 -19.53 -13.53 13.54
N ALA A 119 -18.70 -13.67 14.56
CA ALA A 119 -18.67 -14.81 15.46
C ALA A 119 -19.25 -14.39 16.81
N THR A 120 -20.31 -15.06 17.27
CA THR A 120 -20.91 -14.81 18.58
C THR A 120 -20.73 -16.01 19.49
N THR A 121 -20.25 -15.79 20.71
CA THR A 121 -20.09 -16.81 21.74
C THR A 121 -20.30 -16.22 23.14
N SER A 122 -21.07 -16.91 23.99
CA SER A 122 -21.33 -16.49 25.38
C SER A 122 -21.67 -15.00 25.56
N GLY A 123 -22.50 -14.45 24.67
CA GLY A 123 -22.92 -13.04 24.68
C GLY A 123 -21.90 -12.03 24.13
N ARG A 124 -20.75 -12.48 23.63
CA ARG A 124 -19.72 -11.64 23.00
C ARG A 124 -19.77 -11.82 21.49
N THR A 125 -19.64 -10.72 20.76
CA THR A 125 -19.61 -10.72 19.29
C THR A 125 -18.30 -10.12 18.81
N LEU A 126 -17.65 -10.82 17.88
CA LEU A 126 -16.48 -10.36 17.14
C LEU A 126 -16.82 -10.27 15.65
N SER A 127 -16.27 -9.27 14.96
CA SER A 127 -16.40 -9.13 13.50
C SER A 127 -15.06 -9.40 12.82
N ALA A 128 -15.10 -10.03 11.66
CA ALA A 128 -14.02 -10.14 10.69
C ALA A 128 -14.49 -9.63 9.32
N LEU A 129 -13.56 -9.07 8.55
CA LEU A 129 -13.85 -8.59 7.19
C LEU A 129 -13.26 -9.52 6.14
N VAL A 130 -14.03 -9.81 5.10
CA VAL A 130 -13.58 -10.61 3.97
C VAL A 130 -13.70 -9.82 2.69
N PHE A 131 -12.60 -9.78 1.95
CA PHE A 131 -12.52 -9.12 0.67
C PHE A 131 -12.59 -10.19 -0.42
N ALA A 132 -13.78 -10.40 -0.96
CA ALA A 132 -14.00 -11.36 -2.04
C ALA A 132 -13.63 -10.72 -3.37
N GLN A 133 -12.71 -11.36 -4.09
CA GLN A 133 -12.19 -10.88 -5.36
C GLN A 133 -12.57 -11.85 -6.49
N CYS A 134 -13.09 -11.33 -7.60
CA CYS A 134 -13.23 -12.11 -8.84
C CYS A 134 -11.93 -11.97 -9.63
N TRP A 135 -11.32 -13.12 -9.94
CA TRP A 135 -10.26 -13.21 -10.92
C TRP A 135 -10.81 -13.94 -12.14
N LEU A 136 -10.97 -13.23 -13.26
CA LEU A 136 -10.99 -13.85 -14.57
C LEU A 136 -9.50 -13.96 -14.97
N GLU A 137 -8.97 -15.18 -14.89
CA GLU A 137 -7.61 -15.62 -15.25
C GLU A 137 -6.45 -15.34 -14.27
N ALA A 138 -5.51 -16.30 -14.24
CA ALA A 138 -4.61 -16.63 -13.14
C ALA A 138 -3.45 -15.65 -12.91
N THR A 139 -3.48 -14.92 -11.79
CA THR A 139 -2.30 -14.60 -10.94
C THR A 139 -2.78 -13.78 -9.73
N PRO A 140 -2.45 -14.16 -8.47
CA PRO A 140 -2.88 -13.40 -7.30
C PRO A 140 -2.37 -11.95 -7.34
N PRO A 141 -3.17 -10.94 -6.96
CA PRO A 141 -2.66 -9.60 -6.76
C PRO A 141 -1.89 -9.56 -5.45
N ALA A 142 -0.61 -9.23 -5.49
CA ALA A 142 0.08 -8.82 -4.28
C ALA A 142 -0.62 -7.57 -3.71
N LEU A 143 -0.96 -7.60 -2.42
CA LEU A 143 -1.49 -6.43 -1.70
C LEU A 143 -0.53 -5.25 -1.90
N GLY A 144 -1.04 -4.11 -2.40
CA GLY A 144 -0.24 -2.93 -2.70
C GLY A 144 0.43 -2.91 -4.09
N MET A 145 0.09 -3.82 -4.99
CA MET A 145 0.67 -3.83 -6.34
C MET A 145 0.08 -2.71 -7.21
N LEU A 146 0.82 -1.61 -7.27
CA LEU A 146 0.67 -0.60 -8.31
C LEU A 146 1.26 -1.15 -9.61
N GLY A 147 0.44 -1.44 -10.60
CA GLY A 147 0.91 -1.88 -11.92
C GLY A 147 1.79 -0.81 -12.60
N PRO A 148 2.55 -1.16 -13.63
CA PRO A 148 3.25 -0.16 -14.44
C PRO A 148 2.24 0.69 -15.23
N PRO A 149 2.55 1.96 -15.52
CA PRO A 149 1.84 2.73 -16.54
C PRO A 149 1.84 1.99 -17.88
N LEU A 150 0.71 2.03 -18.58
CA LEU A 150 0.48 1.30 -19.82
C LEU A 150 0.59 2.23 -21.03
N ASN A 151 0.71 1.66 -22.24
CA ASN A 151 0.63 2.39 -23.51
C ASN A 151 1.51 3.65 -23.57
N VAL A 152 2.71 3.58 -22.99
CA VAL A 152 3.67 4.70 -23.03
C VAL A 152 4.09 4.92 -24.47
N ALA A 153 3.74 6.08 -25.00
CA ALA A 153 4.13 6.54 -26.31
C ALA A 153 4.80 7.91 -26.19
N ALA A 154 5.79 8.15 -27.01
CA ALA A 154 6.48 9.43 -27.04
C ALA A 154 6.54 9.94 -28.49
N THR A 155 6.16 11.20 -28.67
CA THR A 155 6.15 11.88 -29.97
C THR A 155 7.18 13.00 -29.95
N ALA A 156 8.12 12.96 -30.90
CA ALA A 156 9.17 13.96 -31.05
C ALA A 156 8.61 15.33 -31.45
N GLY A 157 9.19 16.39 -30.89
CA GLY A 157 9.10 17.77 -31.38
C GLY A 157 10.51 18.33 -31.67
N ALA A 158 10.61 19.62 -31.97
CA ALA A 158 11.87 20.27 -32.38
C ALA A 158 13.01 20.13 -31.34
N SER A 159 12.73 20.50 -30.08
CA SER A 159 13.67 20.37 -28.95
C SER A 159 12.96 19.78 -27.72
N SER A 160 11.93 18.98 -27.97
CA SER A 160 11.04 18.45 -26.96
C SER A 160 10.49 17.08 -27.36
N ALA A 161 9.89 16.38 -26.42
CA ALA A 161 9.09 15.20 -26.68
C ALA A 161 7.80 15.26 -25.86
N THR A 162 6.67 14.95 -26.50
CA THR A 162 5.40 14.77 -25.81
C THR A 162 5.23 13.30 -25.49
N VAL A 163 5.14 12.97 -24.21
CA VAL A 163 4.97 11.60 -23.73
C VAL A 163 3.54 11.45 -23.23
N THR A 164 2.87 10.38 -23.64
CA THR A 164 1.53 10.00 -23.22
C THR A 164 1.59 8.58 -22.66
N TRP A 165 0.75 8.29 -21.68
CA TRP A 165 0.61 6.96 -21.10
C TRP A 165 -0.82 6.75 -20.64
N ASP A 166 -1.16 5.52 -20.32
CA ASP A 166 -2.39 5.18 -19.61
C ASP A 166 -2.08 4.92 -18.14
N PRO A 167 -3.01 5.26 -17.23
CA PRO A 167 -2.86 4.96 -15.81
C PRO A 167 -2.61 3.46 -15.57
N PRO A 168 -1.83 3.12 -14.53
CA PRO A 168 -1.63 1.73 -14.16
C PRO A 168 -2.92 1.12 -13.63
N ARG A 169 -3.00 -0.21 -13.69
CA ARG A 169 -3.98 -0.93 -12.89
C ARG A 169 -3.65 -0.76 -11.41
N VAL A 170 -4.56 -0.14 -10.67
CA VAL A 170 -4.47 0.04 -9.21
C VAL A 170 -5.27 -1.05 -8.53
N LEU A 171 -4.63 -1.82 -7.65
CA LEU A 171 -5.27 -2.86 -6.84
C LEU A 171 -5.10 -2.55 -5.37
N GLY A 172 -6.16 -2.72 -4.58
CA GLY A 172 -6.13 -2.43 -3.14
C GLY A 172 -6.38 -0.96 -2.76
N GLY A 173 -6.95 -0.16 -3.66
CA GLY A 173 -7.57 1.13 -3.30
C GLY A 173 -6.62 2.29 -3.01
N LEU A 174 -5.31 2.15 -3.23
CA LEU A 174 -4.34 3.24 -3.08
C LEU A 174 -4.25 4.08 -4.36
N PRO A 175 -4.76 5.32 -4.38
CA PRO A 175 -4.76 6.13 -5.58
C PRO A 175 -3.33 6.51 -5.99
N VAL A 176 -3.08 6.58 -7.29
CA VAL A 176 -1.87 7.22 -7.82
C VAL A 176 -1.85 8.68 -7.35
N ARG A 177 -0.71 9.13 -6.84
CA ARG A 177 -0.46 10.51 -6.39
C ARG A 177 0.28 11.33 -7.44
N ARG A 178 1.19 10.69 -8.17
CA ARG A 178 1.99 11.31 -9.23
C ARG A 178 2.63 10.25 -10.13
N TYR A 179 3.11 10.69 -11.28
CA TYR A 179 3.99 9.93 -12.17
C TYR A 179 5.41 10.48 -12.12
N ALA A 180 6.39 9.61 -12.34
CA ALA A 180 7.78 9.99 -12.56
C ALA A 180 8.22 9.50 -13.94
N LEU A 181 8.66 10.43 -14.78
CA LEU A 181 9.19 10.15 -16.11
C LEU A 181 10.70 10.25 -16.05
N ILE A 182 11.41 9.14 -16.29
CA ILE A 182 12.86 9.10 -16.39
C ILE A 182 13.23 9.12 -17.87
N THR A 183 13.85 10.21 -18.32
CA THR A 183 14.36 10.38 -19.68
C THR A 183 15.87 10.17 -19.67
N SER A 184 16.42 9.37 -20.58
CA SER A 184 17.88 9.13 -20.66
C SER A 184 18.31 8.99 -22.12
N PRO A 185 19.46 9.56 -22.57
CA PRO A 185 20.52 10.24 -21.81
C PRO A 185 20.57 11.79 -21.96
N PRO A 186 20.97 12.58 -20.94
CA PRO A 186 21.28 12.16 -19.58
C PRO A 186 20.00 11.85 -18.80
N SER A 187 20.14 11.02 -17.75
CA SER A 187 19.02 10.67 -16.87
C SER A 187 18.42 11.92 -16.21
N ARG A 188 17.19 12.26 -16.59
CA ARG A 188 16.41 13.36 -16.02
C ARG A 188 15.05 12.86 -15.58
N THR A 189 14.65 13.17 -14.36
CA THR A 189 13.33 12.81 -13.81
C THR A 189 12.38 14.01 -13.87
N THR A 190 11.19 13.81 -14.42
CA THR A 190 10.09 14.78 -14.43
C THR A 190 8.91 14.23 -13.65
N TYR A 191 8.38 14.99 -12.69
CA TYR A 191 7.20 14.58 -11.92
C TYR A 191 5.94 15.21 -12.49
N VAL A 192 4.88 14.41 -12.57
CA VAL A 192 3.60 14.80 -13.16
C VAL A 192 2.47 14.47 -12.17
N PRO A 193 1.52 15.39 -11.91
CA PRO A 193 0.34 15.11 -11.10
C PRO A 193 -0.49 13.90 -11.58
N ALA A 194 -1.17 13.20 -10.67
CA ALA A 194 -1.92 11.98 -10.99
C ALA A 194 -3.12 12.16 -11.93
N ASP A 195 -3.69 13.37 -11.99
CA ASP A 195 -4.79 13.75 -12.89
C ASP A 195 -4.32 13.96 -14.34
N ARG A 196 -3.02 13.83 -14.61
CA ARG A 196 -2.44 13.95 -15.95
C ARG A 196 -1.73 12.67 -16.37
N THR A 197 -1.99 12.28 -17.61
CA THR A 197 -1.37 11.13 -18.26
C THR A 197 -0.56 11.52 -19.50
N SER A 198 -0.14 12.79 -19.54
CA SER A 198 0.69 13.36 -20.59
C SER A 198 1.64 14.41 -20.02
N ALA A 199 2.84 14.49 -20.57
CA ALA A 199 3.83 15.51 -20.23
C ALA A 199 4.73 15.85 -21.41
N VAL A 200 5.16 17.11 -21.45
CA VAL A 200 6.12 17.61 -22.44
C VAL A 200 7.50 17.71 -21.79
N ILE A 201 8.45 16.92 -22.30
CA ILE A 201 9.86 16.98 -21.90
C ILE A 201 10.55 18.03 -22.79
N GLN A 202 11.06 19.09 -22.19
CA GLN A 202 11.72 20.20 -22.88
C GLN A 202 13.24 20.11 -22.76
N GLY A 203 13.96 20.71 -23.72
CA GLY A 203 15.41 20.82 -23.72
C GLY A 203 16.12 19.55 -24.19
N LEU A 204 15.48 18.78 -25.07
CA LEU A 204 16.09 17.63 -25.73
C LEU A 204 16.95 18.11 -26.91
N ARG A 205 18.07 17.43 -27.16
CA ARG A 205 18.94 17.73 -28.30
C ARG A 205 18.37 17.10 -29.58
N PRO A 206 18.17 17.88 -30.66
CA PRO A 206 17.81 17.33 -31.95
C PRO A 206 18.80 16.24 -32.41
N GLY A 207 18.29 15.15 -32.98
CA GLY A 207 19.09 14.04 -33.50
C GLY A 207 19.64 13.07 -32.45
N GLN A 208 19.47 13.34 -31.14
CA GLN A 208 19.85 12.40 -30.08
C GLN A 208 18.67 11.50 -29.72
N ALA A 209 18.88 10.18 -29.67
CA ALA A 209 17.87 9.25 -29.20
C ALA A 209 17.75 9.30 -27.67
N TYR A 210 16.52 9.42 -27.18
CA TYR A 210 16.17 9.38 -25.76
C TYR A 210 15.19 8.25 -25.49
N ASN A 211 15.41 7.52 -24.40
CA ASN A 211 14.46 6.57 -23.85
C ASN A 211 13.68 7.23 -22.71
N VAL A 212 12.36 7.06 -22.70
CA VAL A 212 11.49 7.51 -21.61
C VAL A 212 10.84 6.31 -20.93
N ILE A 213 11.01 6.23 -19.61
CA ILE A 213 10.35 5.26 -18.75
C ILE A 213 9.43 6.00 -17.78
N VAL A 214 8.18 5.55 -17.67
CA VAL A 214 7.19 6.14 -16.77
C VAL A 214 6.95 5.22 -15.58
N TYR A 215 6.90 5.80 -14.40
CA TYR A 215 6.54 5.14 -13.14
C TYR A 215 5.31 5.84 -12.56
N ALA A 216 4.42 5.08 -11.93
CA ALA A 216 3.38 5.61 -11.06
C ALA A 216 3.86 5.57 -9.61
N ILE A 217 3.42 6.54 -8.80
CA ILE A 217 3.79 6.68 -7.39
C ILE A 217 2.52 6.86 -6.57
N THR A 218 2.39 6.08 -5.50
CA THR A 218 1.37 6.19 -4.44
C THR A 218 2.01 6.71 -3.14
N ASP A 219 1.24 6.80 -2.06
CA ASP A 219 1.78 7.18 -0.74
C ASP A 219 2.72 6.12 -0.12
N VAL A 220 2.66 4.86 -0.59
CA VAL A 220 3.37 3.73 0.03
C VAL A 220 4.31 2.99 -0.93
N ALA A 221 4.13 3.13 -2.24
CA ALA A 221 4.89 2.38 -3.23
C ALA A 221 5.04 3.12 -4.58
N MET A 222 6.13 2.81 -5.29
CA MET A 222 6.34 3.12 -6.70
C MET A 222 6.07 1.86 -7.53
N SER A 223 5.52 2.03 -8.73
CA SER A 223 5.24 0.92 -9.64
C SER A 223 6.53 0.31 -10.21
N PRO A 224 6.46 -0.89 -10.80
CA PRO A 224 7.43 -1.31 -11.82
C PRO A 224 7.52 -0.28 -12.96
N PRO A 225 8.64 -0.25 -13.71
CA PRO A 225 8.75 0.61 -14.89
C PRO A 225 7.69 0.26 -15.93
N SER A 226 7.21 1.26 -16.67
CA SER A 226 6.47 1.01 -17.91
C SER A 226 7.26 0.08 -18.84
N SER A 227 6.57 -0.72 -19.65
CA SER A 227 7.21 -1.38 -20.79
C SER A 227 8.00 -0.32 -21.59
N ALA A 228 9.25 -0.63 -21.97
CA ALA A 228 10.12 0.31 -22.68
C ALA A 228 9.50 0.66 -24.05
N GLY A 229 8.68 1.71 -24.08
CA GLY A 229 7.78 2.02 -25.21
C GLY A 229 7.96 3.41 -25.81
N GLY A 230 8.87 4.23 -25.28
CA GLY A 230 9.07 5.60 -25.77
C GLY A 230 10.53 5.88 -26.11
N SER A 231 11.07 5.21 -27.13
CA SER A 231 12.29 5.70 -27.78
C SER A 231 11.89 6.84 -28.71
N VAL A 232 12.45 8.03 -28.50
CA VAL A 232 12.21 9.21 -29.33
C VAL A 232 13.50 9.87 -29.74
N THR A 233 13.54 10.26 -31.00
CA THR A 233 14.60 11.09 -31.56
C THR A 233 13.97 12.41 -32.01
N PRO A 234 14.16 13.52 -31.29
CA PRO A 234 13.71 14.84 -31.68
C PRO A 234 14.27 15.21 -33.07
N THR A 235 13.43 15.69 -33.96
CA THR A 235 13.81 16.16 -35.31
C THR A 235 13.65 17.67 -35.37
N ASN A 236 14.57 18.34 -36.06
CA ASN A 236 14.51 19.79 -36.30
C ASN A 236 13.20 20.22 -36.97
#